data_AF-A0A2N3I3X0-F1
#
_entry.id   AF-A0A2N3I3X0-F1
#
_cell.length_a   1.000
_cell.length_b   1.000
_cell.length_c   1.000
_cell.angle_alpha   90.00
_cell.angle_beta   90.00
_cell.angle_gamma   90.00
#
_symmetry.space_group_name_H-M   'P 1'
#
loop_
_entity.id
_entity.type
_entity.pdbx_description
1 polymer ?
#
loop_
_entity_poly.entity_id
_entity_poly.type
_entity_poly.pdbx_seq_one_letter_code
_entity_poly.pdbx_strand_id
1 'polypeptide(L)'
;MTANKTIFIGELILLEMRKQDVSISVMAKELNLSINATHNALKKPSIQTDRLAQISEILQVNFFKILAADLHIDHPINPEIEKLTTENETLKKVIRLLGGNKE
;
A
#
# COMPACT_ATOMS: atom_id res chain seq x y z
N MET A 1 11.06 17.24 14.22
CA MET A 1 11.47 15.84 14.49
C MET A 1 10.22 14.98 14.36
N THR A 2 9.93 14.47 13.17
CA THR A 2 8.81 13.55 12.96
C THR A 2 9.27 12.17 13.42
N ALA A 3 8.68 11.67 14.51
CA ALA A 3 8.93 10.31 14.96
C ALA A 3 8.57 9.37 13.80
N ASN A 4 9.57 8.64 13.30
CA ASN A 4 9.39 7.65 12.24
C ASN A 4 8.57 6.50 12.85
N LYS A 5 7.24 6.63 12.83
CA LYS A 5 6.33 5.66 13.44
C LYS A 5 6.38 4.41 12.56
N THR A 6 7.17 3.43 12.96
CA THR A 6 7.24 2.14 12.28
C THR A 6 5.84 1.53 12.26
N ILE A 7 5.21 1.49 11.08
CA ILE A 7 3.87 0.94 10.92
C ILE A 7 3.98 -0.58 11.01
N PHE A 8 3.41 -1.14 12.06
CA PHE A 8 3.40 -2.56 12.25
C PHE A 8 2.10 -3.13 11.68
N ILE A 9 2.15 -3.63 10.44
CA ILE A 9 0.97 -4.12 9.71
C ILE A 9 0.21 -5.22 10.48
N GLY A 10 0.92 -6.04 11.26
CA GLY A 10 0.31 -7.05 12.12
C GLY A 10 -0.63 -6.46 13.18
N GLU A 11 -0.34 -5.28 13.72
CA GLU A 11 -1.17 -4.60 14.71
C GLU A 11 -2.43 -4.03 14.07
N LEU A 12 -2.31 -3.50 12.84
CA LEU A 12 -3.46 -3.04 12.06
C LEU A 12 -4.40 -4.21 11.75
N ILE A 13 -3.85 -5.36 11.35
CA ILE A 13 -4.63 -6.58 11.12
C ILE A 13 -5.32 -7.04 12.41
N LEU A 14 -4.59 -7.10 13.54
CA LEU A 14 -5.15 -7.49 14.84
C LEU A 14 -6.23 -6.53 15.34
N LEU A 15 -6.08 -5.23 15.08
CA LEU A 15 -7.10 -4.24 15.37
C LEU A 15 -8.36 -4.51 14.56
N GLU A 16 -8.21 -4.79 13.27
CA GLU A 16 -9.34 -5.03 12.37
C GLU A 16 -10.05 -6.35 12.68
N MET A 17 -9.29 -7.41 12.96
CA MET A 17 -9.83 -8.67 13.48
C MET A 17 -10.69 -8.45 14.73
N ARG A 18 -10.22 -7.64 15.69
CA ARG A 18 -10.99 -7.32 16.91
C ARG A 18 -12.26 -6.55 16.63
N LYS A 19 -12.25 -5.60 15.68
CA LYS A 19 -13.46 -4.85 15.30
C LYS A 19 -14.53 -5.74 14.67
N GLN A 20 -14.10 -6.74 13.92
CA GLN A 20 -14.97 -7.67 13.20
C GLN A 20 -15.28 -8.96 13.99
N ASP A 21 -14.81 -9.06 15.25
CA ASP A 21 -14.91 -10.24 16.11
C ASP A 21 -14.34 -11.53 15.47
N VAL A 22 -13.31 -11.39 14.65
CA VAL A 22 -12.60 -12.51 14.02
C VAL A 22 -11.53 -13.04 14.96
N SER A 23 -11.74 -14.25 15.46
CA SER A 23 -10.75 -14.92 16.32
C SER A 23 -9.53 -15.41 15.54
N ILE A 24 -8.41 -15.61 16.26
CA ILE A 24 -7.18 -16.16 15.68
C ILE A 24 -7.37 -17.58 15.11
N SER A 25 -8.27 -18.38 15.68
CA SER A 25 -8.57 -19.72 15.20
C SER A 25 -9.34 -19.70 13.89
N VAL A 26 -10.30 -18.78 13.74
CA VAL A 26 -11.01 -18.54 12.47
C VAL A 26 -10.00 -18.07 11.41
N MET A 27 -9.19 -17.07 11.73
CA MET A 27 -8.16 -16.57 10.80
C MET A 27 -7.18 -17.67 10.37
N ALA A 28 -6.72 -18.50 11.32
CA ALA A 28 -5.82 -19.61 11.02
C ALA A 28 -6.46 -20.64 10.08
N LYS A 29 -7.76 -20.93 10.27
CA LYS A 29 -8.53 -21.81 9.40
C LYS A 29 -8.64 -21.26 7.98
N GLU A 30 -9.02 -19.99 7.84
CA GLU A 30 -9.16 -19.33 6.53
C GLU A 30 -7.81 -19.23 5.79
N LEU A 31 -6.71 -19.04 6.53
CA LEU A 31 -5.36 -18.98 5.96
C LEU A 31 -4.72 -20.35 5.70
N ASN A 32 -5.39 -21.43 6.07
CA ASN A 32 -4.87 -22.80 6.08
C ASN A 32 -3.52 -22.93 6.82
N LEU A 33 -3.46 -22.35 8.02
CA LEU A 33 -2.28 -22.34 8.88
C LEU A 33 -2.60 -22.90 10.27
N SER A 34 -1.56 -23.28 11.01
CA SER A 34 -1.72 -23.54 12.44
C SER A 34 -1.96 -22.23 13.21
N ILE A 35 -2.62 -22.32 14.36
CA ILE A 35 -2.86 -21.15 15.23
C ILE A 35 -1.53 -20.49 15.61
N ASN A 36 -0.52 -21.29 15.96
CA ASN A 36 0.81 -20.78 16.31
C ASN A 36 1.50 -20.09 15.12
N ALA A 37 1.41 -20.66 13.93
CA ALA A 37 1.98 -20.04 12.73
C ALA A 37 1.29 -18.71 12.40
N THR A 38 -0.04 -18.65 12.53
CA THR A 38 -0.84 -17.44 12.31
C THR A 38 -0.49 -16.36 13.30
N HIS A 39 -0.45 -16.70 14.59
CA HIS A 39 -0.07 -15.77 15.64
C HIS A 39 1.38 -15.25 15.45
N ASN A 40 2.31 -16.12 15.07
CA ASN A 40 3.69 -15.72 14.78
C ASN A 40 3.78 -14.83 13.54
N ALA A 41 2.96 -15.07 12.51
CA ALA A 41 2.91 -14.22 11.32
C ALA A 41 2.42 -12.80 11.65
N LEU A 42 1.38 -12.68 12.48
CA LEU A 42 0.83 -11.39 12.90
C LEU A 42 1.71 -10.63 13.91
N LYS A 43 2.65 -11.32 14.57
CA LYS A 43 3.65 -10.71 15.47
C LYS A 43 4.97 -10.35 14.81
N LYS A 44 5.11 -10.52 13.49
CA LYS A 44 6.31 -10.10 12.77
C LYS A 44 6.20 -8.65 12.28
N PRO A 45 7.33 -7.91 12.21
CA PRO A 45 7.37 -6.55 11.68
C PRO A 45 7.06 -6.46 10.19
N SER A 46 7.18 -7.58 9.48
CA SER A 46 6.83 -7.70 8.08
C SER A 46 5.96 -8.92 7.85
N ILE A 47 5.16 -8.84 6.81
CA ILE A 47 4.35 -9.94 6.30
C ILE A 47 4.58 -10.04 4.80
N GLN A 48 4.47 -11.24 4.25
CA GLN A 48 4.58 -11.42 2.81
C GLN A 48 3.36 -10.79 2.11
N THR A 49 3.57 -10.21 0.93
CA THR A 49 2.54 -9.48 0.18
C THR A 49 1.35 -10.34 -0.21
N ASP A 50 1.60 -11.59 -0.63
CA ASP A 50 0.57 -12.60 -0.91
C ASP A 50 -0.29 -12.89 0.32
N ARG A 51 0.34 -13.03 1.48
CA ARG A 51 -0.35 -13.25 2.75
C ARG A 51 -1.19 -12.04 3.15
N LEU A 52 -0.67 -10.82 2.93
CA LEU A 52 -1.43 -9.61 3.18
C LEU A 52 -2.65 -9.50 2.26
N ALA A 53 -2.53 -9.92 0.99
CA ALA A 53 -3.64 -9.97 0.06
C ALA A 53 -4.73 -10.94 0.53
N GLN A 54 -4.36 -12.16 0.95
CA GLN A 54 -5.32 -13.13 1.51
C GLN A 54 -6.03 -12.59 2.76
N ILE A 55 -5.30 -11.96 3.68
CA ILE A 55 -5.89 -11.36 4.88
C ILE A 55 -6.81 -10.19 4.51
N SER A 56 -6.45 -9.42 3.49
CA SER A 56 -7.28 -8.33 2.95
C SER A 56 -8.61 -8.87 2.43
N GLU A 57 -8.58 -10.01 1.74
CA GLU A 57 -9.79 -10.69 1.26
C GLU A 57 -10.63 -11.24 2.42
N ILE A 58 -10.01 -11.92 3.40
CA ILE A 58 -10.74 -12.50 4.55
C ILE A 58 -11.45 -11.41 5.36
N LEU A 59 -10.77 -10.30 5.63
CA LEU A 59 -11.31 -9.19 6.43
C LEU A 59 -12.06 -8.15 5.59
N GLN A 60 -12.11 -8.31 4.27
CA GLN A 60 -12.69 -7.34 3.32
C GLN A 60 -12.14 -5.91 3.54
N VAL A 61 -10.85 -5.79 3.85
CA VAL A 61 -10.16 -4.52 4.12
C VAL A 61 -8.96 -4.37 3.20
N ASN A 62 -8.86 -3.22 2.53
CA ASN A 62 -7.72 -2.89 1.69
C ASN A 62 -6.54 -2.35 2.52
N PHE A 63 -5.76 -3.25 3.11
CA PHE A 63 -4.59 -2.88 3.91
C PHE A 63 -3.51 -2.15 3.10
N PHE A 64 -3.39 -2.43 1.80
CA PHE A 64 -2.45 -1.72 0.92
C PHE A 64 -2.80 -0.23 0.82
N LYS A 65 -4.08 0.11 0.71
CA LYS A 65 -4.54 1.51 0.70
C LYS A 65 -4.26 2.22 2.02
N ILE A 66 -4.44 1.52 3.14
CA ILE A 66 -4.13 2.07 4.48
C ILE A 66 -2.63 2.38 4.58
N LEU A 67 -1.79 1.42 4.19
CA LEU A 67 -0.34 1.60 4.18
C LEU A 67 0.10 2.72 3.23
N ALA A 68 -0.49 2.82 2.05
CA ALA A 68 -0.19 3.89 1.09
C ALA A 68 -0.51 5.28 1.65
N ALA A 69 -1.66 5.43 2.33
CA ALA A 69 -2.03 6.68 2.98
C ALA A 69 -1.06 7.06 4.11
N ASP A 70 -0.68 6.10 4.95
CA ASP A 70 0.30 6.35 6.03
C ASP A 70 1.69 6.70 5.50
N LEU A 71 2.08 6.17 4.33
CA LEU A 71 3.32 6.50 3.64
C LEU A 71 3.23 7.80 2.81
N HIS A 72 2.07 8.47 2.81
CA HIS A 72 1.79 9.64 1.97
C HIS A 72 2.00 9.40 0.47
N ILE A 73 1.69 8.17 0.01
CA ILE A 73 1.66 7.78 -1.40
C ILE A 73 0.25 8.04 -1.95
N ASP A 74 -0.24 9.27 -1.76
CA ASP A 74 -1.60 9.68 -2.16
C ASP A 74 -1.72 9.83 -3.68
N HIS A 75 -0.59 10.05 -4.35
CA HIS A 75 -0.47 10.20 -5.80
C HIS A 75 0.61 9.24 -6.30
N PRO A 76 0.32 7.94 -6.44
CA PRO A 76 1.28 7.00 -7.00
C PRO A 76 1.70 7.47 -8.40
N ILE A 77 2.96 7.26 -8.73
CA ILE A 77 3.48 7.56 -10.08
C ILE A 77 2.59 6.82 -11.08
N ASN A 78 1.88 7.56 -11.91
CA ASN A 78 1.16 7.02 -13.05
C ASN A 78 2.11 7.08 -14.25
N PRO A 79 2.60 5.94 -14.77
CA PRO A 79 3.57 5.93 -15.86
C PRO A 79 3.09 6.66 -17.11
N GLU A 80 1.77 6.68 -17.36
CA GLU A 80 1.18 7.39 -18.48
C GLU A 80 1.23 8.91 -18.26
N ILE A 81 0.93 9.39 -17.05
CA ILE A 81 1.06 10.81 -16.69
C ILE A 81 2.52 11.23 -16.75
N GLU A 82 3.46 10.39 -16.29
CA GLU A 82 4.89 10.68 -16.35
C GLU A 82 5.38 10.80 -17.81
N LYS A 83 4.94 9.87 -18.67
CA LYS A 83 5.22 9.91 -20.11
C LYS A 83 4.66 11.18 -20.76
N LEU A 84 3.39 11.51 -20.50
CA LEU A 84 2.73 12.71 -21.03
C LEU A 84 3.39 14.00 -20.53
N THR A 85 3.84 14.02 -19.27
CA THR A 85 4.56 15.16 -18.69
C THR A 85 5.92 15.34 -19.38
N THR A 86 6.64 14.24 -19.58
CA THR A 86 7.94 14.25 -20.28
C THR A 86 7.80 14.69 -21.74
N GLU A 87 6.77 14.21 -22.44
CA GLU A 87 6.47 14.60 -23.81
C GLU A 87 6.12 16.08 -23.91
N ASN A 88 5.23 16.57 -23.05
CA ASN A 88 4.88 18.00 -22.99
C ASN A 88 6.08 18.90 -22.71
N GLU A 89 6.95 18.53 -21.78
CA GLU A 89 8.17 19.29 -21.49
C GLU A 89 9.15 19.30 -22.67
N THR A 90 9.23 18.18 -23.40
CA THR A 90 10.03 18.08 -24.64
C THR A 90 9.44 18.98 -25.72
N LEU A 91 8.11 18.94 -25.94
CA LEU A 91 7.42 19.78 -26.91
C LEU A 91 7.58 21.27 -26.59
N LYS A 92 7.43 21.68 -25.31
CA LYS A 92 7.67 23.07 -24.88
C LYS A 92 9.10 23.52 -25.17
N LYS A 93 10.10 22.66 -24.95
CA LYS A 93 11.50 22.96 -25.28
C LYS A 93 11.70 23.12 -26.79
N VAL A 94 11.11 22.23 -27.59
CA VAL A 94 11.16 22.32 -29.06
C VAL A 94 10.52 23.63 -29.55
N ILE A 95 9.33 23.99 -29.06
CA ILE A 95 8.65 25.25 -29.41
C ILE A 95 9.53 26.46 -29.07
N ARG A 96 10.16 26.48 -27.89
CA ARG A 96 11.09 27.56 -27.49
C ARG A 96 12.31 27.65 -28.41
N LEU A 97 12.90 26.52 -28.81
CA LEU A 97 14.06 26.47 -29.70
C LEU A 97 13.72 26.87 -31.14
N LEU A 98 12.51 26.56 -31.60
CA LEU A 98 12.03 26.89 -32.95
C LEU A 98 11.46 28.32 -33.05
N GLY A 99 11.61 29.15 -32.02
CA GLY A 99 11.24 30.56 -32.06
C GLY A 99 9.74 30.83 -31.81
N GLY A 100 9.07 29.98 -31.04
CA GLY A 100 7.65 30.14 -30.64
C GLY A 100 7.32 31.38 -29.81
N ASN A 101 8.25 32.34 -29.66
CA ASN A 101 7.93 33.72 -29.30
C ASN A 101 7.85 34.55 -30.58
N LYS A 102 6.73 34.46 -31.29
CA LYS A 102 6.23 35.57 -32.09
C LYS A 102 4.91 36.02 -31.46
N GLU A 103 5.04 37.13 -30.72
CA GLU A 103 4.00 38.03 -30.20
C GLU A 103 3.02 37.48 -29.16
#